data_AF-A0A564S085-F1
#
_entry.id   AF-A0A564S085-F1
#
_cell.length_a   1.000
_cell.length_b   1.000
_cell.length_c   1.000
_cell.angle_alpha   90.00
_cell.angle_beta   90.00
_cell.angle_gamma   90.00
#
_symmetry.space_group_name_H-M   'P 1'
#
loop_
_entity.id
_entity.type
_entity.pdbx_description
1 polymer ?
#
loop_
_entity_poly.entity_id
_entity_poly.type
_entity_poly.pdbx_seq_one_letter_code
_entity_poly.pdbx_strand_id
1 'polypeptide(L)'
;MAGSYGAESTRGERYRLSFTVGGLLALQGRALAEMYLDHVGCSNAGCSSQAEVGESIATIRQQAIEENVLAIRTDSANRRVVAETTRRLSALTVGELAYLAGPDSSTSDREALMWIAMCRYYAIVGEFAGEVLKKHYLTGNTHLDFEDYDRFIADKATWHPELETISEGTAKKLRSNLFKAMREAHLFDKNSDMVVSFLPSPSLADILMKRPDSFGFFPMRESSL
;
A
#
# COMPACT_ATOMS: atom_id res chain seq x y z
N MET A 1 -15.27 12.67 8.13
CA MET A 1 -14.39 12.87 6.95
C MET A 1 -13.17 12.05 7.26
N ALA A 2 -12.87 11.01 6.47
CA ALA A 2 -11.65 10.24 6.64
C ALA A 2 -10.46 11.22 6.69
N GLY A 3 -9.56 11.05 7.66
CA GLY A 3 -8.35 11.87 7.76
C GLY A 3 -7.58 11.84 6.43
N SER A 4 -6.81 12.87 6.10
CA SER A 4 -6.00 12.85 4.86
C SER A 4 -4.77 11.94 4.95
N TYR A 5 -4.51 11.39 6.14
CA TYR A 5 -3.34 10.60 6.51
C TYR A 5 -3.74 9.46 7.46
N GLY A 6 -2.83 8.50 7.65
CA GLY A 6 -3.03 7.29 8.45
C GLY A 6 -3.86 6.22 7.74
N ALA A 7 -3.97 5.06 8.37
CA ALA A 7 -4.80 3.98 7.89
C ALA A 7 -6.28 4.39 7.82
N GLU A 8 -6.98 3.91 6.81
CA GLU A 8 -8.42 4.09 6.66
C GLU A 8 -9.16 3.04 7.51
N SER A 9 -10.14 3.50 8.30
CA SER A 9 -11.03 2.61 9.05
C SER A 9 -12.40 2.56 8.37
N THR A 10 -12.93 1.35 8.15
CA THR A 10 -14.17 1.12 7.36
C THR A 10 -15.44 1.20 8.20
N ARG A 11 -15.39 1.76 9.41
CA ARG A 11 -16.55 1.90 10.30
C ARG A 11 -17.52 2.98 9.81
N GLY A 12 -18.25 2.68 8.73
CA GLY A 12 -19.31 3.52 8.18
C GLY A 12 -18.82 4.80 7.48
N GLU A 13 -17.52 4.91 7.22
CA GLU A 13 -16.95 6.02 6.46
C GLU A 13 -16.84 5.68 4.97
N ARG A 14 -16.84 6.71 4.12
CA ARG A 14 -16.70 6.56 2.67
C ARG A 14 -15.27 6.17 2.31
N TYR A 15 -15.11 5.29 1.33
CA TYR A 15 -13.77 4.87 0.87
C TYR A 15 -12.98 6.03 0.24
N ARG A 16 -11.67 6.07 0.52
CA ARG A 16 -10.69 6.84 -0.25
C ARG A 16 -10.46 6.16 -1.60
N LEU A 17 -10.84 6.84 -2.68
CA LEU A 17 -10.69 6.34 -4.06
C LEU A 17 -9.64 7.12 -4.85
N SER A 18 -8.57 7.57 -4.18
CA SER A 18 -7.54 8.44 -4.79
C SER A 18 -6.32 7.72 -5.35
N PHE A 19 -6.28 6.38 -5.35
CA PHE A 19 -5.15 5.57 -5.83
C PHE A 19 -5.02 5.53 -7.37
N THR A 20 -5.06 6.69 -7.99
CA THR A 20 -4.98 6.89 -9.44
C THR A 20 -3.55 7.13 -9.92
N VAL A 21 -2.60 7.32 -9.01
CA VAL A 21 -1.18 7.62 -9.32
C VAL A 21 -0.30 6.41 -9.05
N GLY A 22 0.37 5.93 -10.10
CA GLY A 22 1.37 4.85 -9.98
C GLY A 22 0.79 3.47 -9.64
N GLY A 23 1.66 2.46 -9.65
CA GLY A 23 1.37 1.16 -9.06
C GLY A 23 1.67 1.21 -7.56
N LEU A 24 2.71 0.51 -7.13
CA LEU A 24 3.13 0.30 -5.75
C LEU A 24 4.02 1.43 -5.21
N LEU A 25 4.85 2.04 -6.07
CA LEU A 25 5.76 3.16 -5.74
C LEU A 25 6.88 2.79 -4.75
N ALA A 26 7.44 1.57 -4.83
CA ALA A 26 8.48 1.06 -3.92
C ALA A 26 9.75 1.94 -3.85
N LEU A 27 10.30 2.33 -5.00
CA LEU A 27 11.50 3.18 -5.05
C LEU A 27 11.25 4.57 -4.44
N GLN A 28 10.09 5.15 -4.75
CA GLN A 28 9.69 6.45 -4.21
C GLN A 28 9.40 6.37 -2.72
N GLY A 29 8.76 5.28 -2.28
CA GLY A 29 8.49 4.97 -0.87
C GLY A 29 9.78 4.95 -0.06
N ARG A 30 10.80 4.23 -0.55
CA ARG A 30 12.13 4.21 0.08
C ARG A 30 12.74 5.61 0.20
N ALA A 31 12.81 6.36 -0.90
CA ALA A 31 13.45 7.67 -0.91
C ALA A 31 12.77 8.68 0.03
N LEU A 32 11.43 8.70 0.07
CA LEU A 32 10.70 9.59 0.99
C LEU A 32 10.72 9.10 2.43
N ALA A 33 10.78 7.79 2.67
CA ALA A 33 10.97 7.26 4.01
C ALA A 33 12.33 7.67 4.58
N GLU A 34 13.40 7.57 3.79
CA GLU A 34 14.75 8.04 4.16
C GLU A 34 14.74 9.53 4.52
N MET A 35 14.22 10.38 3.64
CA MET A 35 14.08 11.82 3.92
C MET A 35 13.28 12.11 5.19
N TYR A 36 12.17 11.40 5.42
CA TYR A 36 11.35 11.59 6.62
C TYR A 36 12.13 11.25 7.88
N LEU A 37 12.85 10.12 7.89
CA LEU A 37 13.64 9.67 9.04
C LEU A 37 14.79 10.63 9.36
N ASP A 38 15.45 11.16 8.34
CA ASP A 38 16.48 12.20 8.48
C ASP A 38 15.89 13.48 9.08
N HIS A 39 14.69 13.88 8.63
CA HIS A 39 14.01 15.07 9.13
C HIS A 39 13.62 14.95 10.61
N VAL A 40 13.14 13.78 11.06
CA VAL A 40 12.75 13.57 12.47
C VAL A 40 13.91 13.11 13.37
N GLY A 41 15.12 12.93 12.82
CA GLY A 41 16.29 12.48 13.58
C GLY A 41 16.19 11.03 14.08
N CYS A 42 15.36 10.20 13.43
CA CYS A 42 15.11 8.81 13.81
C CYS A 42 15.91 7.86 12.92
N SER A 43 17.18 7.60 13.23
CA SER A 43 17.95 6.56 12.57
C SER A 43 17.83 5.22 13.32
N ASN A 44 17.34 4.19 12.62
CA ASN A 44 17.22 2.72 12.85
C ASN A 44 17.17 2.09 14.26
N ALA A 45 17.71 2.67 15.32
CA ALA A 45 17.86 2.05 16.65
C ALA A 45 17.01 2.68 17.77
N GLY A 46 16.42 3.87 17.56
CA GLY A 46 15.78 4.64 18.64
C GLY A 46 14.26 4.87 18.54
N CYS A 47 13.65 4.68 17.37
CA CYS A 47 12.26 5.10 17.13
C CYS A 47 11.30 3.91 17.00
N SER A 48 11.07 3.24 18.14
CA SER A 48 10.16 2.11 18.29
C SER A 48 8.70 2.53 18.53
N SER A 49 8.28 3.69 17.99
CA SER A 49 6.87 4.08 18.06
C SER A 49 6.04 3.10 17.22
N GLN A 50 5.10 2.41 17.89
CA GLN A 50 4.07 1.61 17.24
C GLN A 50 2.95 2.47 16.64
N ALA A 51 2.95 3.78 16.90
CA ALA A 51 2.01 4.68 16.27
C ALA A 51 2.36 4.83 14.79
N GLU A 52 1.31 4.89 13.96
CA GLU A 52 1.44 5.32 12.58
C GLU A 52 2.04 6.72 12.52
N VAL A 53 2.80 6.98 11.46
CA VAL A 53 3.39 8.29 11.21
C VAL A 53 2.29 9.34 11.03
N GLY A 54 1.21 8.98 10.32
CA GLY A 54 0.06 9.85 10.14
C GLY A 54 0.44 11.18 9.47
N GLU A 55 -0.12 12.27 9.97
CA GLU A 55 0.03 13.60 9.36
C GLU A 55 1.46 14.16 9.45
N SER A 56 2.31 13.67 10.35
CA SER A 56 3.67 14.21 10.49
C SER A 56 4.51 14.04 9.23
N ILE A 57 4.21 13.06 8.37
CA ILE A 57 4.92 12.90 7.08
C ILE A 57 4.69 14.06 6.12
N ALA A 58 3.67 14.90 6.35
CA ALA A 58 3.41 16.06 5.53
C ALA A 58 4.54 17.12 5.62
N THR A 59 5.36 17.10 6.67
CA THR A 59 6.44 18.08 6.88
C THR A 59 7.49 18.04 5.78
N ILE A 60 7.79 16.85 5.24
CA ILE A 60 8.78 16.68 4.17
C ILE A 60 8.24 16.99 2.77
N ARG A 61 6.92 17.17 2.61
CA ARG A 61 6.28 17.22 1.29
C ARG A 61 6.81 18.36 0.43
N GLN A 62 6.94 19.56 1.02
CA GLN A 62 7.38 20.73 0.28
C GLN A 62 8.84 20.58 -0.17
N GLN A 63 9.71 20.18 0.75
CA GLN A 63 11.12 19.93 0.49
C GLN A 63 11.32 18.85 -0.59
N ALA A 64 10.60 17.73 -0.51
CA ALA A 64 10.66 16.66 -1.50
C ALA A 64 10.30 17.11 -2.94
N ILE A 65 9.38 18.07 -3.06
CA ILE A 65 8.98 18.65 -4.34
C ILE A 65 10.06 19.61 -4.86
N GLU A 66 10.52 20.53 -4.00
CA GLU A 66 11.50 21.57 -4.35
C GLU A 66 12.86 21.00 -4.74
N GLU A 67 13.33 20.00 -3.99
CA GLU A 67 14.60 19.32 -4.24
C GLU A 67 14.49 18.23 -5.32
N ASN A 68 13.29 17.96 -5.83
CA ASN A 68 13.00 16.90 -6.81
C ASN A 68 13.63 15.55 -6.44
N VAL A 69 13.45 15.13 -5.19
CA VAL A 69 14.10 13.92 -4.64
C VAL A 69 13.75 12.63 -5.38
N LEU A 70 12.59 12.62 -6.04
CA LEU A 70 12.17 11.49 -6.87
C LEU A 70 12.75 11.52 -8.30
N ALA A 71 13.52 12.56 -8.65
CA ALA A 71 14.10 12.79 -9.97
C ALA A 71 13.06 12.68 -11.12
N ILE A 72 11.86 13.22 -10.89
CA ILE A 72 10.77 13.19 -11.86
C ILE A 72 10.88 14.39 -12.80
N ARG A 73 10.69 14.15 -14.10
CA ARG A 73 10.95 15.15 -15.16
C ARG A 73 10.04 16.37 -15.10
N THR A 74 8.78 16.20 -14.72
CA THR A 74 7.81 17.31 -14.71
C THR A 74 7.33 17.59 -13.30
N ASP A 75 7.25 18.87 -12.95
CA ASP A 75 6.79 19.33 -11.63
C ASP A 75 5.39 18.79 -11.28
N SER A 76 4.47 18.78 -12.25
CA SER A 76 3.12 18.25 -12.06
C SER A 76 3.07 16.74 -11.80
N ALA A 77 4.00 15.96 -12.37
CA ALA A 77 4.12 14.54 -12.04
C ALA A 77 4.81 14.36 -10.68
N ASN A 78 5.86 15.15 -10.40
CA ASN A 78 6.58 15.09 -9.13
C ASN A 78 5.63 15.34 -7.95
N ARG A 79 4.87 16.45 -7.98
CA ARG A 79 3.88 16.80 -6.95
C ARG A 79 2.87 15.69 -6.71
N ARG A 80 2.36 15.06 -7.78
CA ARG A 80 1.37 13.97 -7.67
C ARG A 80 1.96 12.71 -7.05
N VAL A 81 3.17 12.32 -7.46
CA VAL A 81 3.82 11.12 -6.93
C VAL A 81 4.25 11.34 -5.48
N VAL A 82 4.85 12.49 -5.13
CA VAL A 82 5.17 12.82 -3.74
C VAL A 82 3.91 12.81 -2.86
N ALA A 83 2.82 13.44 -3.32
CA ALA A 83 1.57 13.46 -2.56
C ALA A 83 0.99 12.05 -2.35
N GLU A 84 0.98 11.20 -3.36
CA GLU A 84 0.48 9.83 -3.26
C GLU A 84 1.37 8.97 -2.35
N THR A 85 2.69 9.02 -2.54
CA THR A 85 3.64 8.23 -1.77
C THR A 85 3.61 8.63 -0.29
N THR A 86 3.65 9.93 0.04
CA THR A 86 3.57 10.40 1.44
C THR A 86 2.27 9.97 2.12
N ARG A 87 1.14 10.03 1.41
CA ARG A 87 -0.14 9.54 1.93
C ARG A 87 -0.09 8.05 2.28
N ARG A 88 0.42 7.20 1.39
CA ARG A 88 0.54 5.76 1.69
C ARG A 88 1.49 5.50 2.87
N LEU A 89 2.66 6.13 2.85
CA LEU A 89 3.66 6.00 3.92
C LEU A 89 3.11 6.44 5.29
N SER A 90 2.14 7.35 5.33
CA SER A 90 1.51 7.77 6.60
C SER A 90 0.79 6.65 7.36
N ALA A 91 0.40 5.57 6.69
CA ALA A 91 -0.24 4.39 7.30
C ALA A 91 0.79 3.37 7.85
N LEU A 92 2.08 3.65 7.69
CA LEU A 92 3.17 2.88 8.27
C LEU A 92 3.62 3.51 9.59
N THR A 93 4.19 2.68 10.46
CA THR A 93 4.87 3.09 11.68
C THR A 93 6.28 3.58 11.37
N VAL A 94 6.90 4.30 12.30
CA VAL A 94 8.31 4.74 12.16
C VAL A 94 9.26 3.55 11.99
N GLY A 95 9.00 2.44 12.69
CA GLY A 95 9.79 1.22 12.56
C GLY A 95 9.68 0.56 11.17
N GLU A 96 8.50 0.59 10.56
CA GLU A 96 8.30 0.11 9.19
C GLU A 96 8.97 1.02 8.17
N LEU A 97 8.93 2.35 8.35
CA LEU A 97 9.67 3.28 7.50
C LEU A 97 11.18 3.10 7.61
N ALA A 98 11.69 2.88 8.82
CA ALA A 98 13.11 2.61 9.07
C ALA A 98 13.57 1.35 8.32
N TYR A 99 12.77 0.28 8.34
CA TYR A 99 13.07 -0.90 7.56
C TYR A 99 12.97 -0.64 6.06
N LEU A 100 11.92 0.04 5.59
CA LEU A 100 11.75 0.40 4.16
C LEU A 100 12.96 1.15 3.59
N ALA A 101 13.45 2.16 4.33
CA ALA A 101 14.60 2.98 3.96
C ALA A 101 15.94 2.24 4.12
N GLY A 102 16.02 1.34 5.11
CA GLY A 102 17.23 0.68 5.56
C GLY A 102 17.94 -0.16 4.48
N PRO A 103 19.27 -0.34 4.62
CA PRO A 103 20.07 -1.12 3.68
C PRO A 103 19.74 -2.62 3.69
N ASP A 104 19.24 -3.12 4.83
CA ASP A 104 18.96 -4.55 5.03
C ASP A 104 17.63 -5.01 4.43
N SER A 105 16.79 -4.08 3.94
CA SER A 105 15.52 -4.42 3.31
C SER A 105 15.71 -4.82 1.85
N SER A 106 15.30 -6.05 1.54
CA SER A 106 15.32 -6.59 0.18
C SER A 106 14.32 -5.84 -0.72
N THR A 107 14.52 -5.89 -2.04
CA THR A 107 13.56 -5.29 -2.99
C THR A 107 12.14 -5.83 -2.77
N SER A 108 12.01 -7.15 -2.60
CA SER A 108 10.72 -7.81 -2.35
C SER A 108 10.08 -7.35 -1.05
N ASP A 109 10.85 -7.12 0.00
CA ASP A 109 10.31 -6.63 1.29
C ASP A 109 9.86 -5.17 1.19
N ARG A 110 10.58 -4.33 0.44
CA ARG A 110 10.16 -2.93 0.19
C ARG A 110 8.87 -2.87 -0.61
N GLU A 111 8.72 -3.74 -1.61
CA GLU A 111 7.49 -3.90 -2.39
C GLU A 111 6.34 -4.38 -1.50
N ALA A 112 6.57 -5.40 -0.67
CA ALA A 112 5.59 -5.90 0.28
C ALA A 112 5.15 -4.84 1.30
N LEU A 113 6.09 -4.04 1.84
CA LEU A 113 5.75 -2.92 2.73
C LEU A 113 4.92 -1.84 2.04
N MET A 114 5.21 -1.53 0.78
CA MET A 114 4.39 -0.58 0.04
C MET A 114 3.01 -1.15 -0.33
N TRP A 115 2.88 -2.46 -0.47
CA TRP A 115 1.59 -3.13 -0.61
C TRP A 115 0.78 -2.98 0.67
N ILE A 116 1.39 -3.27 1.81
CA ILE A 116 0.78 -3.06 3.13
C ILE A 116 0.37 -1.60 3.31
N ALA A 117 1.23 -0.63 2.96
CA ALA A 117 0.93 0.78 3.04
C ALA A 117 -0.30 1.15 2.20
N MET A 118 -0.40 0.59 0.98
CA MET A 118 -1.55 0.79 0.10
C MET A 118 -2.83 0.18 0.69
N CYS A 119 -2.78 -1.07 1.18
CA CYS A 119 -3.90 -1.76 1.80
C CYS A 119 -4.43 -1.07 3.07
N ARG A 120 -3.52 -0.55 3.91
CA ARG A 120 -3.89 0.18 5.11
C ARG A 120 -4.44 1.57 4.79
N TYR A 121 -3.82 2.30 3.85
CA TYR A 121 -4.24 3.65 3.51
C TYR A 121 -5.55 3.70 2.69
N TYR A 122 -5.80 2.67 1.87
CA TYR A 122 -7.02 2.49 1.09
C TYR A 122 -7.73 1.22 1.53
N ALA A 123 -8.74 1.33 2.39
CA ALA A 123 -9.36 0.16 2.97
C ALA A 123 -10.09 -0.71 1.93
N ILE A 124 -10.60 -0.13 0.84
CA ILE A 124 -11.14 -0.92 -0.29
C ILE A 124 -10.09 -1.86 -0.90
N VAL A 125 -8.82 -1.45 -0.91
CA VAL A 125 -7.70 -2.28 -1.37
C VAL A 125 -7.36 -3.35 -0.35
N GLY A 126 -7.34 -3.00 0.95
CA GLY A 126 -7.12 -3.96 2.03
C GLY A 126 -8.21 -5.03 2.10
N GLU A 127 -9.47 -4.65 1.92
CA GLU A 127 -10.60 -5.58 1.83
C GLU A 127 -10.51 -6.46 0.59
N PHE A 128 -10.16 -5.91 -0.58
CA PHE A 128 -9.92 -6.73 -1.78
C PHE A 128 -8.81 -7.78 -1.55
N ALA A 129 -7.73 -7.38 -0.87
CA ALA A 129 -6.62 -8.26 -0.54
C ALA A 129 -7.06 -9.44 0.34
N GLY A 130 -7.90 -9.20 1.35
CA GLY A 130 -8.39 -10.24 2.25
C GLY A 130 -9.52 -11.09 1.65
N GLU A 131 -10.52 -10.45 1.03
CA GLU A 131 -11.78 -11.10 0.61
C GLU A 131 -11.68 -11.77 -0.76
N VAL A 132 -10.81 -11.27 -1.64
CA VAL A 132 -10.65 -11.79 -3.01
C VAL A 132 -9.29 -12.45 -3.15
N LEU A 133 -8.19 -11.69 -3.05
CA LEU A 133 -6.84 -12.20 -3.31
C LEU A 133 -6.47 -13.39 -2.42
N LYS A 134 -6.55 -13.24 -1.09
CA LYS A 134 -6.25 -14.31 -0.13
C LYS A 134 -7.24 -15.47 -0.27
N LYS A 135 -8.52 -15.21 -0.53
CA LYS A 135 -9.55 -16.24 -0.72
C LYS A 135 -9.29 -17.11 -1.96
N HIS A 136 -8.91 -16.52 -3.08
CA HIS A 136 -8.55 -17.25 -4.31
C HIS A 136 -7.38 -18.21 -4.06
N TYR A 137 -6.35 -17.74 -3.34
CA TYR A 137 -5.24 -18.60 -2.94
C TYR A 137 -5.68 -19.75 -2.03
N LEU A 138 -6.46 -19.47 -0.98
CA LEU A 138 -6.86 -20.48 0.01
C LEU A 138 -7.81 -21.55 -0.55
N THR A 139 -8.65 -21.18 -1.52
CA THR A 139 -9.59 -22.10 -2.17
C THR A 139 -8.97 -22.89 -3.32
N GLY A 140 -7.73 -22.56 -3.73
CA GLY A 140 -7.05 -23.18 -4.85
C GLY A 140 -7.50 -22.70 -6.23
N ASN A 141 -8.52 -21.82 -6.30
CA ASN A 141 -8.87 -21.11 -7.53
C ASN A 141 -7.95 -19.90 -7.72
N THR A 142 -6.72 -20.16 -8.13
CA THR A 142 -5.67 -19.13 -8.17
C THR A 142 -5.81 -18.15 -9.32
N HIS A 143 -6.67 -18.38 -10.31
CA HIS A 143 -6.95 -17.39 -11.34
C HIS A 143 -7.76 -16.23 -10.74
N LEU A 144 -7.27 -15.01 -10.87
CA LEU A 144 -7.95 -13.80 -10.42
C LEU A 144 -7.86 -12.75 -11.52
N ASP A 145 -9.01 -12.25 -11.96
CA ASP A 145 -9.10 -11.33 -13.09
C ASP A 145 -9.95 -10.08 -12.82
N PHE A 146 -10.17 -9.29 -13.87
CA PHE A 146 -10.93 -8.05 -13.77
C PHE A 146 -12.42 -8.26 -13.44
N GLU A 147 -13.01 -9.41 -13.76
CA GLU A 147 -14.39 -9.72 -13.42
C GLU A 147 -14.55 -9.96 -11.91
N ASP A 148 -13.54 -10.58 -11.28
CA ASP A 148 -13.52 -10.74 -9.81
C ASP A 148 -13.48 -9.38 -9.10
N TYR A 149 -12.70 -8.43 -9.64
CA TYR A 149 -12.71 -7.06 -9.15
C TYR A 149 -14.05 -6.36 -9.36
N ASP A 150 -14.64 -6.48 -10.55
CA ASP A 150 -15.92 -5.83 -10.84
C ASP A 150 -17.03 -6.38 -9.94
N ARG A 151 -17.03 -7.70 -9.68
CA ARG A 151 -17.96 -8.35 -8.74
C ARG A 151 -17.76 -7.85 -7.31
N PHE A 152 -16.51 -7.73 -6.85
CA PHE A 152 -16.19 -7.19 -5.53
C PHE A 152 -16.68 -5.75 -5.36
N ILE A 153 -16.44 -4.87 -6.34
CA ILE A 153 -16.91 -3.48 -6.29
C ILE A 153 -18.44 -3.42 -6.29
N ALA A 154 -19.11 -4.24 -7.11
CA ALA A 154 -20.57 -4.31 -7.13
C ALA A 154 -21.17 -4.75 -5.78
N ASP A 155 -20.55 -5.72 -5.11
CA ASP A 155 -20.97 -6.15 -3.77
C ASP A 155 -20.83 -5.02 -2.74
N LYS A 156 -19.67 -4.36 -2.71
CA LYS A 156 -19.39 -3.23 -1.80
C LYS A 156 -20.30 -2.02 -2.06
N ALA A 157 -20.65 -1.76 -3.32
CA ALA A 157 -21.51 -0.64 -3.70
C ALA A 157 -22.90 -0.68 -3.01
N THR A 158 -23.39 -1.87 -2.65
CA THR A 158 -24.63 -2.06 -1.87
C THR A 158 -24.67 -1.23 -0.59
N TRP A 159 -23.51 -1.05 0.06
CA TRP A 159 -23.39 -0.33 1.34
C TRP A 159 -22.55 0.96 1.21
N HIS A 160 -21.88 1.16 0.07
CA HIS A 160 -20.95 2.27 -0.18
C HIS A 160 -21.33 2.99 -1.48
N PRO A 161 -22.32 3.91 -1.44
CA PRO A 161 -22.86 4.54 -2.65
C PRO A 161 -21.85 5.39 -3.42
N GLU A 162 -20.75 5.84 -2.80
CA GLU A 162 -19.65 6.49 -3.54
C GLU A 162 -19.07 5.60 -4.66
N LEU A 163 -19.11 4.27 -4.51
CA LEU A 163 -18.62 3.33 -5.52
C LEU A 163 -19.51 3.30 -6.77
N GLU A 164 -20.79 3.65 -6.67
CA GLU A 164 -21.68 3.79 -7.84
C GLU A 164 -21.46 5.12 -8.57
N THR A 165 -21.00 6.14 -7.85
CA THR A 165 -20.84 7.50 -8.39
C THR A 165 -19.52 7.72 -9.13
N ILE A 166 -18.61 6.74 -9.12
CA ILE A 166 -17.33 6.85 -9.84
C ILE A 166 -17.56 6.80 -11.35
N SER A 167 -16.87 7.66 -12.09
CA SER A 167 -16.89 7.58 -13.55
C SER A 167 -16.26 6.27 -14.05
N GLU A 168 -16.70 5.79 -15.21
CA GLU A 168 -16.14 4.58 -15.84
C GLU A 168 -14.61 4.70 -16.05
N GLY A 169 -14.13 5.89 -16.41
CA GLY A 169 -12.69 6.17 -16.55
C GLY A 169 -11.94 6.03 -15.23
N THR A 170 -12.51 6.53 -14.13
CA THR A 170 -11.96 6.37 -12.79
C THR A 170 -11.95 4.91 -12.37
N ALA A 171 -13.06 4.19 -12.54
CA ALA A 171 -13.17 2.77 -12.18
C ALA A 171 -12.09 1.92 -12.89
N LYS A 172 -11.96 2.08 -14.21
CA LYS A 172 -10.91 1.42 -15.01
C LYS A 172 -9.51 1.76 -14.50
N LYS A 173 -9.28 3.01 -14.10
CA LYS A 173 -7.98 3.46 -13.60
C LYS A 173 -7.64 2.85 -12.24
N LEU A 174 -8.60 2.81 -11.32
CA LEU A 174 -8.46 2.18 -10.01
C LEU A 174 -8.14 0.69 -10.16
N ARG A 175 -8.92 -0.03 -10.97
CA ARG A 175 -8.68 -1.44 -11.29
C ARG A 175 -7.28 -1.67 -11.87
N SER A 176 -6.92 -0.90 -12.90
CA SER A 176 -5.60 -1.01 -13.54
C SER A 176 -4.45 -0.81 -12.56
N ASN A 177 -4.56 0.20 -11.68
CA ASN A 177 -3.52 0.50 -10.70
C ASN A 177 -3.44 -0.57 -9.60
N LEU A 178 -4.57 -1.12 -9.14
CA LEU A 178 -4.59 -2.21 -8.18
C LEU A 178 -3.89 -3.47 -8.71
N PHE A 179 -4.24 -3.91 -9.92
CA PHE A 179 -3.58 -5.08 -10.54
C PHE A 179 -2.11 -4.82 -10.85
N LYS A 180 -1.76 -3.59 -11.22
CA LYS A 180 -0.36 -3.19 -11.37
C LYS A 180 0.39 -3.30 -10.04
N ALA A 181 -0.18 -2.81 -8.94
CA ALA A 181 0.41 -2.89 -7.61
C ALA A 181 0.59 -4.34 -7.15
N MET A 182 -0.39 -5.22 -7.38
CA MET A 182 -0.29 -6.65 -7.07
C MET A 182 0.84 -7.35 -7.85
N ARG A 183 1.00 -7.03 -9.15
CA ARG A 183 2.11 -7.55 -9.96
C ARG A 183 3.47 -7.04 -9.50
N GLU A 184 3.57 -5.75 -9.16
CA GLU A 184 4.79 -5.14 -8.61
C GLU A 184 5.13 -5.69 -7.22
N ALA A 185 4.14 -6.17 -6.46
CA ALA A 185 4.33 -6.83 -5.17
C ALA A 185 4.54 -8.35 -5.28
N HIS A 186 4.72 -8.88 -6.50
CA HIS A 186 4.93 -10.30 -6.76
C HIS A 186 3.82 -11.23 -6.22
N LEU A 187 2.57 -10.75 -6.21
CA LEU A 187 1.38 -11.51 -5.77
C LEU A 187 0.75 -12.32 -6.91
N PHE A 188 1.18 -12.08 -8.14
CA PHE A 188 0.89 -12.88 -9.32
C PHE A 188 2.14 -13.55 -9.86
N ASP A 189 1.95 -14.69 -10.51
CA ASP A 189 2.97 -15.29 -11.34
C ASP A 189 3.38 -14.34 -12.47
N LYS A 190 4.65 -14.42 -12.89
CA LYS A 190 5.22 -13.48 -13.89
C LYS A 190 4.62 -13.65 -15.28
N ASN A 191 4.07 -14.83 -15.57
CA ASN A 191 3.63 -15.21 -16.90
C ASN A 191 2.13 -15.57 -16.94
N SER A 192 1.43 -15.47 -15.82
CA SER A 192 0.01 -15.80 -15.72
C SER A 192 -0.68 -14.94 -14.66
N ASP A 193 -1.98 -14.70 -14.82
CA ASP A 193 -2.81 -14.04 -13.80
C ASP A 193 -3.17 -15.00 -12.65
N MET A 194 -2.23 -15.88 -12.28
CA MET A 194 -2.36 -16.81 -11.16
C MET A 194 -1.78 -16.20 -9.89
N VAL A 195 -2.59 -16.14 -8.85
CA VAL A 195 -2.18 -15.75 -7.50
C VAL A 195 -1.16 -16.73 -6.97
N VAL A 196 -0.03 -16.21 -6.49
CA VAL A 196 1.07 -17.00 -5.90
C VAL A 196 1.19 -16.70 -4.41
N SER A 197 1.72 -17.67 -3.65
CA SER A 197 1.97 -17.47 -2.23
C SER A 197 3.03 -16.39 -2.01
N PHE A 198 2.81 -15.51 -1.04
CA PHE A 198 3.85 -14.59 -0.56
C PHE A 198 4.29 -14.99 0.84
N LEU A 199 5.60 -15.12 1.06
CA LEU A 199 6.18 -15.34 2.37
C LEU A 199 7.15 -14.19 2.67
N PRO A 200 6.91 -13.39 3.73
CA PRO A 200 7.82 -12.33 4.11
C PRO A 200 9.18 -12.89 4.54
N SER A 201 10.25 -12.11 4.37
CA SER A 201 11.53 -12.45 4.99
C SER A 201 11.39 -12.48 6.53
N PRO A 202 12.28 -13.20 7.26
CA PRO A 202 12.21 -13.23 8.72
C PRO A 202 12.21 -11.83 9.36
N SER A 203 13.03 -10.91 8.83
CA SER A 203 13.09 -9.53 9.31
C SER A 203 11.78 -8.76 9.07
N LEU A 204 11.14 -8.95 7.91
CA LEU A 204 9.83 -8.36 7.65
C LEU A 204 8.76 -8.99 8.55
N ALA A 205 8.77 -10.32 8.71
CA ALA A 205 7.83 -11.02 9.58
C ALA A 205 7.90 -10.51 11.03
N ASP A 206 9.10 -10.34 11.59
CA ASP A 206 9.31 -9.80 12.94
C ASP A 206 8.74 -8.38 13.11
N ILE A 207 8.82 -7.56 12.06
CA ILE A 207 8.23 -6.22 12.04
C ILE A 207 6.69 -6.32 12.03
N LEU A 208 6.15 -7.17 11.15
CA LEU A 208 4.70 -7.35 11.00
C LEU A 208 4.04 -8.05 12.18
N MET A 209 4.78 -8.82 12.99
CA MET A 209 4.25 -9.40 14.24
C MET A 209 3.75 -8.35 15.24
N LYS A 210 4.22 -7.10 15.12
CA LYS A 210 3.73 -5.98 15.94
C LYS A 210 2.37 -5.47 15.49
N ARG A 211 1.98 -5.77 14.23
CA ARG A 211 0.68 -5.46 13.63
C ARG A 211 0.23 -6.61 12.72
N PRO A 212 -0.25 -7.73 13.31
CA PRO A 212 -0.43 -9.00 12.59
C PRO A 212 -1.62 -9.00 11.62
N ASP A 213 -2.52 -8.02 11.72
CA ASP A 213 -3.58 -7.75 10.73
C ASP A 213 -3.05 -7.68 9.29
N SER A 214 -1.80 -7.25 9.15
CA SER A 214 -1.14 -7.01 7.87
C SER A 214 -0.77 -8.29 7.11
N PHE A 215 -0.67 -9.42 7.81
CA PHE A 215 -0.57 -10.74 7.15
C PHE A 215 -1.86 -11.09 6.40
N GLY A 216 -2.99 -10.48 6.76
CA GLY A 216 -4.27 -10.63 6.06
C GLY A 216 -4.25 -10.11 4.62
N PHE A 217 -3.31 -9.24 4.27
CA PHE A 217 -3.19 -8.67 2.92
C PHE A 217 -2.42 -9.56 1.93
N PHE A 218 -1.85 -10.68 2.40
CA PHE A 218 -1.07 -11.57 1.56
C PHE A 218 -1.77 -12.90 1.31
N PRO A 219 -1.59 -13.51 0.12
CA PRO A 219 -2.02 -14.86 -0.19
C PRO A 219 -1.14 -15.88 0.54
N MET A 220 -1.37 -16.03 1.85
CA MET A 220 -0.63 -16.98 2.69
C MET A 220 -1.53 -17.62 3.74
N ARG A 221 -1.11 -18.79 4.23
CA ARG A 221 -1.76 -19.45 5.37
C ARG A 221 -1.19 -18.89 6.66
N GLU A 222 -2.03 -18.73 7.68
CA GLU A 222 -1.59 -18.27 9.00
C GLU A 222 -0.62 -19.25 9.68
N SER A 223 -0.69 -20.53 9.33
CA SER A 223 0.24 -21.57 9.77
C SER A 223 1.64 -21.47 9.14
N SER A 224 1.86 -20.51 8.23
CA SER A 224 3.14 -20.32 7.54
C SER A 224 4.05 -19.28 8.21
N LEU A 225 3.59 -18.69 9.33
CA LEU A 225 4.34 -17.76 10.18
C LEU A 225 5.22 -18.47 11.20
#